data_AF-A0A938DGZ2-F1
#
_entry.id   AF-A0A938DGZ2-F1
#
_cell.length_a   1.000
_cell.length_b   1.000
_cell.length_c   1.000
_cell.angle_alpha   90.00
_cell.angle_beta   90.00
_cell.angle_gamma   90.00
#
_symmetry.space_group_name_H-M   'P 1'
#
loop_
_entity.id
_entity.type
_entity.pdbx_description
1 polymer ?
#
loop_
_entity_poly.entity_id
_entity_poly.type
_entity_poly.pdbx_seq_one_letter_code
_entity_poly.pdbx_strand_id
1 'polypeptide(L)'
;MFKQPEPALYVDLERCILFLPDSKTGKKTITLNAPAAGILAKLKIKADQEYVSEFVFYGADPEVPRSDLKKPWAAVTKLAGLKSLRIHDLRHSFASVGAGAGLGLPIVGKLLGHTQASTTQRYAHLDVDPLRRAADAIGATIVAALESKSIGEAS
;
A
#
# COMPACT_ATOMS: atom_id res chain seq x y z
N MET A 1 35.10 16.65 0.72
CA MET A 1 33.87 17.41 0.40
C MET A 1 32.71 16.42 0.40
N PHE A 2 32.12 16.16 1.58
CA PHE A 2 30.98 15.26 1.71
C PHE A 2 29.76 15.97 1.15
N LYS A 3 29.23 15.48 0.03
CA LYS A 3 27.89 15.89 -0.43
C LYS A 3 26.93 15.51 0.70
N GLN A 4 26.35 16.52 1.36
CA GLN A 4 25.18 16.32 2.20
C GLN A 4 24.15 15.56 1.35
N PRO A 5 23.55 14.46 1.84
CA PRO A 5 22.49 13.81 1.07
C PRO A 5 21.36 14.83 0.89
N GLU A 6 20.94 15.02 -0.35
CA GLU A 6 19.69 15.71 -0.71
C GLU A 6 18.59 15.27 0.26
N PRO A 7 17.74 16.17 0.77
CA PRO A 7 16.67 15.79 1.69
C PRO A 7 15.87 14.66 1.04
N ALA A 8 15.81 13.51 1.72
CA ALA A 8 15.14 12.34 1.18
C ALA A 8 13.67 12.70 0.95
N LEU A 9 13.25 12.79 -0.31
CA LEU A 9 11.87 13.06 -0.66
C LEU A 9 10.99 11.91 -0.11
N TYR A 10 10.24 12.18 0.95
CA TYR A 10 9.36 11.19 1.60
C TYR A 10 8.20 10.76 0.69
N VAL A 11 7.83 11.61 -0.28
CA VAL A 11 6.65 11.42 -1.14
C VAL A 11 7.05 11.65 -2.59
N ASP A 12 7.13 10.57 -3.37
CA ASP A 12 7.38 10.59 -4.82
C ASP A 12 6.05 10.27 -5.52
N LEU A 13 5.29 11.31 -5.87
CA LEU A 13 3.98 11.16 -6.50
C LEU A 13 4.07 10.72 -7.97
N GLU A 14 5.18 11.03 -8.66
CA GLU A 14 5.39 10.58 -10.04
C GLU A 14 5.53 9.06 -10.10
N ARG A 15 6.27 8.48 -9.16
CA ARG A 15 6.43 7.03 -9.04
C ARG A 15 5.35 6.36 -8.19
N CYS A 16 4.44 7.14 -7.61
CA CYS A 16 3.42 6.66 -6.66
C CYS A 16 4.05 5.89 -5.49
N ILE A 17 5.07 6.44 -4.86
CA ILE A 17 5.83 5.80 -3.78
C ILE A 17 5.98 6.74 -2.58
N LEU A 18 5.85 6.18 -1.38
CA LEU A 18 6.31 6.81 -0.14
C LEU A 18 7.62 6.17 0.30
N PHE A 19 8.63 7.01 0.58
CA PHE A 19 9.90 6.61 1.16
C PHE A 19 9.92 6.99 2.64
N LEU A 20 9.99 5.99 3.51
CA LEU A 20 9.98 6.16 4.97
C LEU A 20 11.34 5.70 5.53
N PRO A 21 12.36 6.58 5.58
CA PRO A 21 13.72 6.21 5.99
C PRO A 21 13.86 5.86 7.47
N ASP A 22 12.93 6.29 8.31
CA ASP A 22 13.02 6.34 9.78
C ASP A 22 11.84 5.65 10.47
N SER A 23 11.16 4.71 9.80
CA SER A 23 10.02 4.01 10.42
C SER A 23 10.44 3.13 11.61
N LYS A 24 9.48 2.84 12.51
CA LYS A 24 9.69 2.00 13.72
C LYS A 24 10.38 0.65 13.45
N THR A 25 10.26 0.10 12.24
CA THR A 25 10.90 -1.18 11.88
C THR A 25 11.93 -1.02 10.76
N GLY A 26 12.58 0.14 10.68
CA GLY A 26 13.59 0.47 9.68
C GLY A 26 13.02 1.09 8.41
N LYS A 27 13.86 1.22 7.38
CA LYS A 27 13.50 1.84 6.10
C LYS A 27 12.35 1.09 5.43
N LYS A 28 11.36 1.81 4.93
CA LYS A 28 10.23 1.24 4.17
C LYS A 28 9.95 2.04 2.91
N THR A 29 9.53 1.30 1.89
CA THR A 29 8.98 1.86 0.66
C THR A 29 7.56 1.36 0.53
N ILE A 30 6.59 2.28 0.44
CA ILE A 30 5.17 1.95 0.29
C ILE A 30 4.71 2.39 -1.10
N THR A 31 4.18 1.44 -1.88
CA THR A 31 3.56 1.75 -3.16
C THR A 31 2.15 2.29 -2.93
N LEU A 32 1.83 3.40 -3.58
CA LEU A 32 0.52 4.03 -3.59
C LEU A 32 -0.28 3.54 -4.80
N ASN A 33 -1.58 3.33 -4.60
CA ASN A 33 -2.49 3.23 -5.73
C ASN A 33 -2.83 4.63 -6.27
N ALA A 34 -3.33 4.68 -7.51
CA ALA A 34 -3.67 5.95 -8.16
C ALA A 34 -4.66 6.82 -7.35
N PRO A 35 -5.73 6.29 -6.73
CA PRO A 35 -6.61 7.09 -5.88
C PRO A 35 -5.88 7.75 -4.69
N ALA A 36 -5.00 7.02 -3.99
CA ALA A 36 -4.25 7.55 -2.86
C ALA A 36 -3.25 8.62 -3.30
N ALA A 37 -2.51 8.37 -4.39
CA ALA A 37 -1.59 9.35 -4.97
C ALA A 37 -2.34 10.64 -5.38
N GLY A 38 -3.51 10.51 -6.01
CA GLY A 38 -4.33 11.65 -6.40
C GLY A 38 -4.85 12.46 -5.20
N ILE A 39 -5.20 11.82 -4.09
CA ILE A 39 -5.58 12.52 -2.85
C ILE A 39 -4.37 13.28 -2.27
N LEU A 40 -3.20 12.65 -2.18
CA LEU A 40 -1.99 13.30 -1.65
C LEU A 40 -1.56 14.49 -2.51
N ALA A 41 -1.64 14.36 -3.84
CA ALA A 41 -1.37 15.47 -4.77
C ALA A 41 -2.28 16.67 -4.50
N LYS A 42 -3.61 16.43 -4.37
CA LYS A 42 -4.58 17.49 -4.06
C LYS A 42 -4.32 18.14 -2.72
N LEU A 43 -3.96 17.35 -1.69
CA LEU A 43 -3.64 17.88 -0.38
C LEU A 43 -2.38 18.75 -0.40
N LYS A 44 -1.34 18.33 -1.14
CA LYS A 44 -0.10 19.11 -1.29
C LYS A 44 -0.36 20.42 -2.03
N ILE A 45 -1.10 20.39 -3.14
CA ILE A 45 -1.49 21.62 -3.87
C ILE A 45 -2.25 22.57 -2.94
N LYS A 46 -3.23 22.06 -2.19
CA LYS A 46 -4.01 22.88 -1.26
C LYS A 46 -3.13 23.47 -0.16
N ALA A 47 -2.21 22.68 0.39
CA ALA A 47 -1.24 23.17 1.37
C ALA A 47 -0.47 24.35 0.78
N ASP A 48 0.13 24.18 -0.39
CA ASP A 48 0.97 25.21 -1.05
C ASP A 48 0.21 26.47 -1.47
N GLN A 49 -1.10 26.38 -1.69
CA GLN A 49 -1.97 27.54 -1.94
C GLN A 49 -2.22 28.39 -0.70
N GLU A 50 -2.26 27.78 0.48
CA GLU A 50 -2.49 28.47 1.75
C GLU A 50 -1.17 28.88 2.41
N TYR A 51 -0.18 27.97 2.43
CA TYR A 51 1.14 28.11 3.05
C TYR A 51 2.17 27.19 2.37
N VAL A 52 3.38 27.68 2.08
CA VAL A 52 4.46 26.80 1.56
C VAL A 52 4.94 25.87 2.69
N SER A 53 4.36 24.67 2.78
CA SER A 53 4.68 23.66 3.80
C SER A 53 5.45 22.50 3.20
N GLU A 54 6.48 22.02 3.90
CA GLU A 54 7.20 20.80 3.53
C GLU A 54 6.32 19.54 3.71
N PHE A 55 5.30 19.59 4.57
CA PHE A 55 4.50 18.43 4.95
C PHE A 55 3.20 18.33 4.15
N VAL A 56 2.89 17.13 3.65
CA VAL A 56 1.57 16.84 3.04
C VAL A 56 0.44 16.93 4.08
N PHE A 57 0.76 16.60 5.34
CA PHE A 57 -0.15 16.72 6.48
C PHE A 57 0.48 17.59 7.56
N TYR A 58 0.28 18.91 7.48
CA TYR A 58 0.75 19.83 8.50
C TYR A 58 -0.20 19.91 9.71
N GLY A 59 0.36 20.41 10.81
CA GLY A 59 -0.29 20.58 12.11
C GLY A 59 -1.18 21.81 12.17
N ALA A 60 -1.31 22.41 13.35
CA ALA A 60 -1.90 23.75 13.47
C ALA A 60 -0.95 24.83 12.93
N ASP A 61 0.35 24.57 13.06
CA ASP A 61 1.45 25.31 12.44
C ASP A 61 1.85 24.61 11.13
N PRO A 62 1.87 25.31 9.98
CA PRO A 62 2.33 24.78 8.69
C PRO A 62 3.78 24.26 8.68
N GLU A 63 4.63 24.73 9.60
CA GLU A 63 6.02 24.30 9.73
C GLU A 63 6.18 23.02 10.56
N VAL A 64 5.09 22.50 11.14
CA VAL A 64 5.12 21.33 12.02
C VAL A 64 4.29 20.20 11.41
N PRO A 65 4.79 18.96 11.34
CA PRO A 65 3.98 17.84 10.88
C PRO A 65 2.85 17.56 11.86
N ARG A 66 1.73 17.05 11.34
CA ARG A 66 0.65 16.57 12.20
C ARG A 66 1.12 15.42 13.09
N SER A 67 1.03 15.61 14.41
CA SER A 67 1.53 14.66 15.41
C SER A 67 0.61 13.44 15.63
N ASP A 68 -0.70 13.58 15.41
CA ASP A 68 -1.66 12.49 15.51
C ASP A 68 -2.89 12.64 14.60
N LEU A 69 -3.60 11.52 14.43
CA LEU A 69 -4.84 11.45 13.64
C LEU A 69 -6.09 11.22 14.51
N LYS A 70 -6.01 11.34 15.84
CA LYS A 70 -7.11 11.00 16.76
C LYS A 70 -8.35 11.85 16.52
N LYS A 71 -8.18 13.19 16.48
CA LYS A 71 -9.28 14.14 16.23
C LYS A 71 -9.87 13.97 14.82
N PRO A 72 -9.08 13.98 13.73
CA PRO A 72 -9.60 13.71 12.38
C PRO A 72 -10.32 12.36 12.28
N TRP A 73 -9.76 11.30 12.87
CA TRP A 73 -10.36 9.97 12.86
C TRP A 73 -11.72 9.94 13.54
N ALA A 74 -11.84 10.52 14.73
CA ALA A 74 -13.12 10.62 15.45
C ALA A 74 -14.18 11.41 14.66
N ALA A 75 -13.77 12.46 13.96
CA ALA A 75 -14.69 13.22 13.10
C ALA A 75 -15.18 12.37 11.92
N VAL A 76 -14.26 11.69 11.22
CA VAL A 76 -14.60 10.84 10.06
C VAL A 76 -15.51 9.68 10.47
N THR A 77 -15.21 8.97 11.56
CA THR A 77 -16.04 7.84 12.01
C THR A 77 -17.41 8.29 12.49
N LYS A 78 -17.51 9.45 13.16
CA LYS A 78 -18.78 10.06 13.55
C LYS A 78 -19.63 10.41 12.34
N LEU A 79 -19.04 11.07 11.33
CA LEU A 79 -19.74 11.43 10.09
C LEU A 79 -20.20 10.21 9.30
N ALA A 80 -19.40 9.14 9.30
CA ALA A 80 -19.73 7.87 8.64
C ALA A 80 -20.71 6.99 9.43
N GLY A 81 -21.08 7.36 10.66
CA GLY A 81 -21.94 6.54 11.54
C GLY A 81 -21.27 5.24 12.02
N LEU A 82 -19.94 5.13 11.94
CA LEU A 82 -19.20 3.92 12.29
C LEU A 82 -18.76 3.96 13.75
N LYS A 83 -19.36 3.11 14.59
CA LYS A 83 -19.00 2.99 16.01
C LYS A 83 -17.85 2.00 16.20
N SER A 84 -16.97 2.29 17.16
CA SER A 84 -15.87 1.40 17.59
C SER A 84 -14.83 1.03 16.52
N LEU A 85 -14.81 1.72 15.37
CA LEU A 85 -13.81 1.49 14.34
C LEU A 85 -12.48 2.16 14.71
N ARG A 86 -11.39 1.40 14.69
CA ARG A 86 -10.03 1.91 14.91
C ARG A 86 -9.34 2.12 13.57
N ILE A 87 -8.39 3.06 13.52
CA ILE A 87 -7.62 3.33 12.29
C ILE A 87 -6.87 2.10 11.77
N HIS A 88 -6.42 1.22 12.66
CA HIS A 88 -5.76 -0.04 12.30
C HIS A 88 -6.69 -1.03 11.60
N ASP A 89 -8.01 -0.91 11.79
CA ASP A 89 -8.97 -1.79 11.13
C ASP A 89 -8.99 -1.50 9.62
N LEU A 90 -8.68 -0.28 9.16
CA LEU A 90 -8.49 0.01 7.73
C LEU A 90 -7.36 -0.81 7.11
N ARG A 91 -6.25 -0.98 7.85
CA ARG A 91 -5.12 -1.81 7.42
C ARG A 91 -5.53 -3.28 7.34
N HIS A 92 -6.33 -3.75 8.29
CA HIS A 92 -6.89 -5.11 8.25
C HIS A 92 -7.83 -5.30 7.06
N SER A 93 -8.75 -4.36 6.82
CA SER A 93 -9.66 -4.40 5.67
C SER A 93 -8.91 -4.45 4.35
N PHE A 94 -7.87 -3.62 4.16
CA PHE A 94 -7.04 -3.66 2.95
C PHE A 94 -6.41 -5.04 2.71
N ALA A 95 -5.87 -5.65 3.77
CA ALA A 95 -5.27 -6.97 3.70
C ALA A 95 -6.31 -8.07 3.38
N SER A 96 -7.47 -8.00 4.04
CA SER A 96 -8.58 -8.93 3.82
C SER A 96 -9.12 -8.88 2.40
N VAL A 97 -9.30 -7.67 1.85
CA VAL A 97 -9.73 -7.50 0.45
C VAL A 97 -8.70 -8.09 -0.50
N GLY A 98 -7.40 -7.84 -0.28
CA GLY A 98 -6.34 -8.40 -1.11
C GLY A 98 -6.31 -9.94 -1.07
N ALA A 99 -6.33 -10.53 0.11
CA ALA A 99 -6.34 -11.98 0.28
C ALA A 99 -7.62 -12.62 -0.32
N GLY A 100 -8.79 -12.02 -0.09
CA GLY A 100 -10.05 -12.48 -0.67
C GLY A 100 -10.10 -12.38 -2.20
N ALA A 101 -9.38 -11.43 -2.79
CA ALA A 101 -9.19 -11.34 -4.24
C ALA A 101 -8.21 -12.39 -4.80
N GLY A 102 -7.61 -13.24 -3.95
CA GLY A 102 -6.61 -14.24 -4.34
C GLY A 102 -5.20 -13.69 -4.53
N LEU A 103 -4.89 -12.49 -4.00
CA LEU A 103 -3.51 -12.04 -3.95
C LEU A 103 -2.74 -12.89 -2.94
N GLY A 104 -1.63 -13.47 -3.38
CA GLY A 104 -0.76 -14.23 -2.51
C GLY A 104 -0.31 -13.43 -1.28
N LEU A 105 -0.31 -14.07 -0.11
CA LEU A 105 0.06 -13.44 1.17
C LEU A 105 1.43 -12.72 1.15
N PRO A 106 2.47 -13.20 0.42
CA PRO A 106 3.72 -12.44 0.32
C PRO A 106 3.54 -11.05 -0.30
N ILE A 107 2.68 -10.93 -1.33
CA ILE A 107 2.37 -9.65 -1.99
C ILE A 107 1.62 -8.75 -1.02
N VAL A 108 0.57 -9.27 -0.37
CA VAL A 108 -0.22 -8.54 0.62
C VAL A 108 0.68 -8.05 1.77
N GLY A 109 1.57 -8.90 2.27
CA GLY A 109 2.52 -8.55 3.33
C GLY A 109 3.48 -7.44 2.93
N LYS A 110 4.00 -7.48 1.69
CA LYS A 110 4.87 -6.43 1.14
C LYS A 110 4.14 -5.10 1.01
N LEU A 111 2.90 -5.10 0.50
CA LEU A 111 2.06 -3.90 0.41
C LEU A 111 1.77 -3.27 1.79
N LEU A 112 1.64 -4.09 2.83
CA LEU A 112 1.45 -3.65 4.21
C LEU A 112 2.77 -3.21 4.89
N GLY A 113 3.92 -3.43 4.26
CA GLY A 113 5.22 -3.21 4.86
C GLY A 113 5.49 -4.10 6.08
N HIS A 114 4.98 -5.33 6.07
CA HIS A 114 5.30 -6.33 7.10
C HIS A 114 6.69 -6.90 6.84
N THR A 115 7.52 -6.95 7.90
CA THR A 115 8.87 -7.54 7.83
C THR A 115 8.84 -9.06 8.04
N GLN A 116 7.84 -9.57 8.75
CA GLN A 116 7.67 -10.99 9.04
C GLN A 116 6.43 -11.53 8.32
N ALA A 117 6.59 -12.68 7.65
CA ALA A 117 5.49 -13.34 6.96
C ALA A 117 4.37 -13.78 7.93
N SER A 118 4.73 -14.17 9.16
CA SER A 118 3.82 -14.58 10.23
C SER A 118 2.73 -13.52 10.52
N THR A 119 3.08 -12.23 10.45
CA THR A 119 2.12 -11.12 10.66
C THR A 119 1.00 -11.11 9.61
N THR A 120 1.27 -11.60 8.40
CA THR A 120 0.31 -11.66 7.29
C THR A 120 -0.47 -12.97 7.26
N GLN A 121 0.03 -14.04 7.91
CA GLN A 121 -0.63 -15.36 7.93
C GLN A 121 -2.04 -15.33 8.51
N ARG A 122 -2.36 -14.33 9.36
CA ARG A 122 -3.71 -14.13 9.88
C ARG A 122 -4.79 -13.97 8.80
N TYR A 123 -4.43 -13.67 7.55
CA TYR A 123 -5.37 -13.51 6.43
C TYR A 123 -5.47 -14.75 5.53
N ALA A 124 -4.72 -15.82 5.80
CA ALA A 124 -4.67 -17.01 4.94
C ALA A 124 -6.04 -17.66 4.71
N HIS A 125 -6.91 -17.61 5.73
CA HIS A 125 -8.24 -18.21 5.70
C HIS A 125 -9.24 -17.46 4.78
N LEU A 126 -8.89 -16.28 4.28
CA LEU A 126 -9.76 -15.48 3.41
C LEU A 126 -9.57 -15.82 1.93
N ASP A 127 -8.55 -16.57 1.59
CA ASP A 127 -8.29 -16.98 0.22
C ASP A 127 -9.28 -18.08 -0.19
N VAL A 128 -10.05 -17.82 -1.25
CA VAL A 128 -11.05 -18.75 -1.76
C VAL A 128 -10.36 -19.76 -2.67
N ASP A 129 -10.21 -20.99 -2.17
CA ASP A 129 -9.59 -22.14 -2.84
C ASP A 129 -8.29 -21.81 -3.62
N PRO A 130 -7.23 -21.34 -2.90
CA PRO A 130 -5.97 -20.99 -3.51
C PRO A 130 -5.30 -22.15 -4.24
N LEU A 131 -5.44 -23.37 -3.68
CA LEU A 131 -4.77 -24.55 -4.20
C LEU A 131 -5.35 -24.97 -5.54
N ARG A 132 -6.69 -24.95 -5.68
CA ARG A 132 -7.32 -25.29 -6.95
C ARG A 132 -7.00 -24.27 -8.04
N ARG A 133 -7.13 -22.98 -7.74
CA ARG A 133 -6.79 -21.91 -8.70
C ARG A 133 -5.33 -21.96 -9.12
N ALA A 134 -4.41 -22.22 -8.19
CA ALA A 134 -3.00 -22.39 -8.50
C ALA A 134 -2.76 -23.60 -9.39
N ALA A 135 -3.37 -24.76 -9.09
CA ALA A 135 -3.25 -25.96 -9.89
C ALA A 135 -3.77 -25.75 -11.33
N ASP A 136 -4.95 -25.13 -11.48
CA ASP A 136 -5.56 -24.85 -12.79
C ASP A 136 -4.70 -23.88 -13.62
N ALA A 137 -4.17 -22.80 -13.01
CA ALA A 137 -3.31 -21.84 -13.70
C ALA A 137 -1.96 -22.44 -14.13
N ILE A 138 -1.35 -23.26 -13.27
CA ILE A 138 -0.11 -23.99 -13.60
C ILE A 138 -0.38 -24.95 -14.76
N GLY A 139 -1.46 -25.74 -14.67
CA GLY A 139 -1.85 -26.68 -15.72
C GLY A 139 -2.08 -25.99 -17.07
N ALA A 140 -2.85 -24.90 -17.10
CA ALA A 140 -3.12 -24.13 -18.31
C ALA A 140 -1.83 -23.58 -18.96
N THR A 141 -0.89 -23.09 -18.15
CA THR A 141 0.39 -22.57 -18.64
C THR A 141 1.24 -23.66 -19.28
N ILE A 142 1.31 -24.84 -18.64
CA ILE A 142 2.05 -25.99 -19.15
C ILE A 142 1.43 -26.48 -20.46
N VAL A 143 0.10 -26.60 -20.54
CA VAL A 143 -0.61 -27.02 -21.76
C VAL A 143 -0.33 -26.05 -22.91
N ALA A 144 -0.47 -24.74 -22.69
CA ALA A 144 -0.20 -23.73 -23.71
C ALA A 144 1.25 -23.80 -24.24
N ALA A 145 2.22 -24.04 -23.36
CA ALA A 145 3.62 -24.21 -23.75
C ALA A 145 3.83 -25.47 -24.63
N LEU A 146 3.18 -26.58 -24.28
CA LEU A 146 3.26 -27.83 -25.05
C LEU A 146 2.62 -27.69 -26.44
N GLU A 147 1.45 -27.05 -26.53
CA GLU A 147 0.76 -26.82 -27.80
C GLU A 147 1.53 -25.86 -28.72
N SER A 148 2.17 -24.82 -28.17
CA SER A 148 2.99 -23.88 -28.95
C SER A 148 4.20 -24.55 -29.61
N LYS A 149 4.74 -25.60 -28.98
CA LYS A 149 5.88 -26.36 -29.50
C LYS A 149 5.47 -27.32 -30.62
N SER A 150 4.27 -27.89 -30.53
CA SER A 150 3.70 -28.76 -31.56
C SER A 150 3.45 -28.05 -32.89
N ILE A 151 3.21 -26.73 -32.89
CA ILE A 151 2.95 -25.94 -34.10
C ILE A 151 4.26 -25.51 -34.78
N GLY A 152 5.35 -25.35 -34.03
CA GLY A 152 6.65 -24.91 -34.56
C GLY A 152 7.52 -26.01 -35.20
N GLU A 153 7.25 -27.29 -34.92
CA GLU A 153 8.01 -28.43 -35.48
C GLU A 153 7.38 -28.99 -36.78
N ALA A 154 6.21 -28.49 -37.20
CA ALA A 154 5.49 -28.92 -38.40
C ALA A 154 5.72 -28.02 -39.64
N SER A 155 6.81 -27.23 -39.67
CA SER A 155 7.19 -26.35 -40.79
C SER A 155 8.61 -26.64 -41.29
#